data_AF-A0A125YIZ5-F1
#
_entry.id   AF-A0A125YIZ5-F1
#
_cell.length_a   1.000
_cell.length_b   1.000
_cell.length_c   1.000
_cell.angle_alpha   90.00
_cell.angle_beta   90.00
_cell.angle_gamma   90.00
#
_symmetry.space_group_name_H-M   'P 1'
#
loop_
_entity.id
_entity.type
_entity.pdbx_description
1 polymer ?
#
loop_
_entity_poly.entity_id
_entity_poly.type
_entity_poly.pdbx_seq_one_letter_code
_entity_poly.pdbx_strand_id
1 'polypeptide(L)'
;MLTAQTTRRVDGRIRPRVTAVMAICMGGVLLFSAGQVVADKFREGLQGRKLQSGSADNAQTGPQINDNTATCVLTSGAAVEAAEQKATALVLSKQGPTAKLVCSGDGNAAAPRNLEKVCEPSESGSGENCKLGEDSESTKANEVTLQTLLRVNNAVQWKKVQPATERVANGEAWTLTLTEADFPLTDTPFFVGCKKSQTRQEKSGTKDSCKVPVHVEARASAEINNIVTCAYGQKSNEKAVQVELTADQRSVTINCGSVGSPMPADPTTQYCEPGDAESGTCKGKNYVDVLPKFEASWVKHDGQTHSVTLTIPEDGFPSKDEKIRLGCVPTKSGKTTYPETSDEFGVTTTNCHVIVTVKATSSASSATSSLPVAAVASGAVVVTGLLAGSL
;
A
#
# COMPACT_ATOMS: atom_id res chain seq x y z
N MET A 1 -71.36 58.81 17.12
CA MET A 1 -71.52 57.61 16.28
C MET A 1 -71.26 56.42 17.19
N LEU A 2 -72.30 55.77 17.75
CA LEU A 2 -72.86 54.47 17.28
C LEU A 2 -71.73 53.44 17.09
N THR A 3 -71.61 52.31 17.80
CA THR A 3 -72.60 51.49 18.54
C THR A 3 -71.82 50.46 19.40
N ALA A 4 -72.40 50.07 20.55
CA ALA A 4 -72.55 48.70 21.13
C ALA A 4 -71.66 47.53 20.63
N GLN A 5 -71.34 46.44 21.35
CA GLN A 5 -71.61 45.90 22.69
C GLN A 5 -70.82 44.56 22.77
N THR A 6 -70.52 44.12 24.01
CA THR A 6 -70.37 42.75 24.54
C THR A 6 -70.30 41.52 23.62
N THR A 7 -69.39 40.59 23.91
CA THR A 7 -69.72 39.26 24.52
C THR A 7 -68.50 38.52 25.06
N ARG A 8 -68.77 37.66 26.04
CA ARG A 8 -67.89 36.90 26.95
C ARG A 8 -68.37 35.43 26.91
N ARG A 9 -67.53 34.49 27.41
CA ARG A 9 -67.78 33.06 27.83
C ARG A 9 -67.16 32.01 26.90
N VAL A 10 -66.61 30.87 27.36
CA VAL A 10 -66.61 30.22 28.69
C VAL A 10 -65.45 29.21 28.86
N ASP A 11 -65.20 28.92 30.13
CA ASP A 11 -64.32 27.99 30.86
C ASP A 11 -63.82 26.66 30.27
N GLY A 12 -62.73 26.17 30.89
CA GLY A 12 -62.46 24.73 30.98
C GLY A 12 -61.10 24.36 31.60
N ARG A 13 -60.95 24.45 32.94
CA ARG A 13 -59.80 23.94 33.71
C ARG A 13 -60.15 22.59 34.34
N ILE A 14 -59.50 21.49 33.96
CA ILE A 14 -59.47 20.24 34.75
C ILE A 14 -58.09 19.55 34.59
N ARG A 15 -57.31 19.50 35.69
CA ARG A 15 -56.32 18.44 36.02
C ARG A 15 -57.11 17.33 36.76
N PRO A 16 -56.69 16.04 36.89
CA PRO A 16 -55.31 15.58 37.16
C PRO A 16 -54.96 14.12 36.71
N ARG A 17 -53.82 13.61 37.23
CA ARG A 17 -53.42 12.22 37.53
C ARG A 17 -52.51 11.45 36.56
N VAL A 18 -51.26 11.36 37.02
CA VAL A 18 -50.29 10.26 36.98
C VAL A 18 -50.86 8.90 36.61
N THR A 19 -50.27 8.25 35.60
CA THR A 19 -50.15 6.80 35.55
C THR A 19 -48.81 6.46 34.88
N ALA A 20 -47.93 5.84 35.65
CA ALA A 20 -46.68 5.28 35.18
C ALA A 20 -46.98 4.04 34.33
N VAL A 21 -46.47 4.01 33.10
CA VAL A 21 -46.45 2.81 32.28
C VAL A 21 -44.99 2.43 32.07
N MET A 22 -44.60 1.36 32.76
CA MET A 22 -43.36 0.63 32.55
C MET A 22 -43.41 -0.03 31.16
N ALA A 23 -42.63 0.48 30.21
CA ALA A 23 -42.35 -0.21 28.97
C ALA A 23 -41.05 -1.01 29.15
N ILE A 24 -41.22 -2.32 29.32
CA ILE A 24 -40.17 -3.34 29.29
C ILE A 24 -39.70 -3.46 27.84
N CYS A 25 -38.52 -2.93 27.51
CA CYS A 25 -37.82 -3.29 26.28
C CYS A 25 -36.94 -4.49 26.57
N MET A 26 -37.40 -5.66 26.12
CA MET A 26 -36.60 -6.88 26.09
C MET A 26 -35.36 -6.67 25.23
N GLY A 27 -34.24 -7.20 25.71
CA GLY A 27 -32.95 -7.15 25.05
C GLY A 27 -32.97 -7.79 23.66
N GLY A 28 -32.53 -7.03 22.68
CA GLY A 28 -31.92 -7.53 21.46
C GLY A 28 -30.45 -7.14 21.49
N VAL A 29 -29.57 -8.11 21.75
CA VAL A 29 -28.13 -7.95 21.49
C VAL A 29 -27.95 -7.98 19.98
N LEU A 30 -27.97 -6.81 19.35
CA LEU A 30 -27.37 -6.65 18.03
C LEU A 30 -25.86 -6.53 18.26
N LEU A 31 -25.16 -7.63 18.01
CA LEU A 31 -23.71 -7.63 17.77
C LEU A 31 -23.45 -6.80 16.50
N PHE A 32 -23.40 -5.48 16.64
CA PHE A 32 -22.68 -4.65 15.70
C PHE A 32 -21.20 -4.89 15.94
N SER A 33 -20.61 -5.74 15.09
CA SER A 33 -19.19 -5.72 14.82
C SER A 33 -18.85 -4.31 14.33
N ALA A 34 -18.44 -3.44 15.25
CA ALA A 34 -17.79 -2.19 14.90
C ALA A 34 -16.43 -2.55 14.31
N GLY A 35 -16.42 -2.89 13.02
CA GLY A 35 -15.25 -2.63 12.20
C GLY A 35 -15.06 -1.13 12.24
N GLN A 36 -13.99 -0.67 12.89
CA GLN A 36 -13.58 0.72 12.82
C GLN A 36 -13.17 1.00 11.38
N VAL A 37 -14.14 1.40 10.55
CA VAL A 37 -13.87 2.14 9.33
C VAL A 37 -13.42 3.52 9.81
N VAL A 38 -12.11 3.74 9.76
CA VAL A 38 -11.51 5.05 9.94
C VAL A 38 -11.92 5.88 8.72
N ALA A 39 -13.05 6.56 8.84
CA ALA A 39 -13.49 7.60 7.94
C ALA A 39 -13.21 8.95 8.59
N ASP A 40 -12.74 9.87 7.74
CA ASP A 40 -12.68 11.32 7.91
C ASP A 40 -11.64 11.90 8.88
N LYS A 41 -10.58 12.47 8.27
CA LYS A 41 -10.14 13.84 8.58
C LYS A 41 -9.51 14.58 7.38
N PHE A 42 -10.18 14.56 6.22
CA PHE A 42 -9.96 15.51 5.10
C PHE A 42 -11.10 16.55 4.96
N ARG A 43 -11.99 16.67 5.96
CA ARG A 43 -13.03 17.72 6.00
C ARG A 43 -12.58 18.92 6.83
N GLU A 44 -11.75 19.77 6.25
CA GLU A 44 -11.71 21.19 6.62
C GLU A 44 -11.00 21.98 5.51
N GLY A 45 -11.79 22.75 4.74
CA GLY A 45 -11.28 23.57 3.63
C GLY A 45 -12.29 24.11 2.63
N LEU A 46 -13.57 23.67 2.62
CA LEU A 46 -14.54 24.09 1.59
C LEU A 46 -15.81 24.79 2.10
N GLN A 47 -15.82 25.34 3.32
CA GLN A 47 -16.91 26.20 3.79
C GLN A 47 -16.51 27.67 3.79
N GLY A 48 -16.68 28.32 2.63
CA GLY A 48 -16.45 29.76 2.49
C GLY A 48 -16.82 30.34 1.12
N ARG A 49 -17.92 29.92 0.48
CA ARG A 49 -18.30 30.51 -0.82
C ARG A 49 -19.03 31.84 -0.61
N LYS A 50 -18.28 32.95 -0.61
CA LYS A 50 -18.85 34.27 -0.91
C LYS A 50 -19.18 34.31 -2.40
N LEU A 51 -20.47 34.37 -2.74
CA LEU A 51 -20.95 34.60 -4.10
C LEU A 51 -20.50 35.99 -4.56
N GLN A 52 -19.52 36.05 -5.46
CA GLN A 52 -19.28 37.21 -6.30
C GLN A 52 -19.40 36.78 -7.76
N SER A 53 -20.50 37.24 -8.37
CA SER A 53 -20.78 37.18 -9.80
C SER A 53 -19.77 38.07 -10.54
N GLY A 54 -19.00 37.49 -11.45
CA GLY A 54 -18.17 38.25 -12.40
C GLY A 54 -17.30 37.36 -13.29
N SER A 55 -17.47 37.53 -14.60
CA SER A 55 -16.71 36.99 -15.75
C SER A 55 -16.92 35.53 -16.16
N ALA A 56 -16.99 35.33 -17.48
CA ALA A 56 -17.06 34.04 -18.17
C ALA A 56 -15.70 33.33 -18.15
N ASP A 57 -15.16 33.15 -16.95
CA ASP A 57 -13.85 32.52 -16.76
C ASP A 57 -14.04 31.00 -16.76
N ASN A 58 -13.10 30.28 -17.41
CA ASN A 58 -13.08 28.83 -17.38
C ASN A 58 -12.85 28.39 -15.92
N ALA A 59 -13.64 27.44 -15.45
CA ALA A 59 -13.48 26.90 -14.11
C ALA A 59 -13.13 25.43 -14.22
N GLN A 60 -12.05 25.03 -13.53
CA GLN A 60 -11.72 23.63 -13.40
C GLN A 60 -12.41 23.04 -12.18
N THR A 61 -13.00 21.85 -12.34
CA THR A 61 -13.70 21.12 -11.28
C THR A 61 -13.10 19.72 -11.13
N GLY A 62 -13.18 19.17 -9.92
CA GLY A 62 -12.61 17.87 -9.55
C GLY A 62 -11.35 17.97 -8.66
N PRO A 63 -10.65 16.85 -8.42
CA PRO A 63 -10.85 15.57 -9.10
C PRO A 63 -12.06 14.80 -8.58
N GLN A 64 -12.83 14.22 -9.49
CA GLN A 64 -13.80 13.18 -9.15
C GLN A 64 -13.09 11.82 -9.25
N ILE A 65 -12.94 11.12 -8.13
CA ILE A 65 -12.19 9.85 -8.07
C ILE A 65 -13.16 8.69 -7.87
N ASN A 66 -13.23 7.81 -8.86
CA ASN A 66 -14.02 6.58 -8.84
C ASN A 66 -13.18 5.44 -9.44
N ASP A 67 -13.13 4.29 -8.78
CA ASP A 67 -12.44 3.07 -9.26
C ASP A 67 -11.03 3.33 -9.82
N ASN A 68 -10.20 4.03 -9.05
CA ASN A 68 -8.83 4.45 -9.42
C ASN A 68 -8.73 5.26 -10.74
N THR A 69 -9.82 5.93 -11.11
CA THR A 69 -9.89 6.90 -12.19
C THR A 69 -10.18 8.28 -11.61
N ALA A 70 -9.29 9.24 -11.84
CA ALA A 70 -9.47 10.63 -11.46
C ALA A 70 -9.89 11.43 -12.71
N THR A 71 -11.01 12.14 -12.59
CA THR A 71 -11.52 13.00 -13.66
C THR A 71 -11.50 14.46 -13.22
N CYS A 72 -10.83 15.29 -13.99
CA CYS A 72 -10.86 16.75 -13.88
C CYS A 72 -11.59 17.31 -15.10
N VAL A 73 -12.54 18.22 -14.89
CA VAL A 73 -13.36 18.78 -15.97
C VAL A 73 -13.13 20.28 -16.06
N LEU A 74 -12.77 20.73 -17.26
CA LEU A 74 -12.69 22.15 -17.61
C LEU A 74 -14.01 22.58 -18.26
N THR A 75 -14.79 23.43 -17.59
CA THR A 75 -16.07 23.95 -18.09
C THR A 75 -15.99 25.43 -18.43
N SER A 76 -16.54 25.82 -19.58
CA SER A 76 -16.78 27.21 -19.96
C SER A 76 -18.16 27.67 -19.47
N GLY A 77 -18.21 28.22 -18.24
CA GLY A 77 -19.42 28.78 -17.66
C GLY A 77 -20.37 27.77 -16.99
N ALA A 78 -20.97 28.23 -15.88
CA ALA A 78 -21.82 27.52 -14.90
C ALA A 78 -21.10 26.53 -13.97
N ALA A 79 -21.32 26.72 -12.66
CA ALA A 79 -20.82 25.84 -11.61
C ALA A 79 -21.56 24.51 -11.68
N VAL A 80 -20.81 23.42 -11.88
CA VAL A 80 -21.33 22.06 -11.77
C VAL A 80 -21.45 21.72 -10.28
N GLU A 81 -22.57 21.12 -9.88
CA GLU A 81 -22.76 20.62 -8.52
C GLU A 81 -21.69 19.57 -8.19
N ALA A 82 -21.09 19.70 -7.00
CA ALA A 82 -20.10 18.76 -6.51
C ALA A 82 -20.76 17.41 -6.25
N ALA A 83 -20.43 16.40 -7.06
CA ALA A 83 -20.76 15.03 -6.73
C ALA A 83 -20.02 14.61 -5.45
N GLU A 84 -20.69 13.81 -4.62
CA GLU A 84 -20.15 13.28 -3.37
C GLU A 84 -18.89 12.44 -3.65
N GLN A 85 -17.73 12.94 -3.20
CA GLN A 85 -16.44 12.30 -3.41
C GLN A 85 -16.25 11.17 -2.40
N LYS A 86 -16.07 9.94 -2.89
CA LYS A 86 -15.84 8.75 -2.04
C LYS A 86 -14.35 8.52 -1.71
N ALA A 87 -13.44 9.00 -2.56
CA ALA A 87 -11.99 8.82 -2.40
C ALA A 87 -11.24 10.14 -2.60
N THR A 88 -10.16 10.32 -1.85
CA THR A 88 -9.34 11.54 -1.83
C THR A 88 -8.05 11.43 -2.67
N ALA A 89 -7.65 10.22 -3.06
CA ALA A 89 -6.46 9.96 -3.87
C ALA A 89 -6.65 8.75 -4.79
N LEU A 90 -5.86 8.70 -5.87
CA LEU A 90 -5.61 7.46 -6.61
C LEU A 90 -4.68 6.59 -5.78
N VAL A 91 -4.97 5.29 -5.68
CA VAL A 91 -4.17 4.33 -4.92
C VAL A 91 -3.73 3.20 -5.85
N LEU A 92 -2.43 3.05 -6.04
CA LEU A 92 -1.84 1.91 -6.75
C LEU A 92 -1.31 0.90 -5.74
N SER A 93 -1.79 -0.34 -5.85
CA SER A 93 -1.36 -1.47 -5.03
C SER A 93 -1.25 -2.73 -5.88
N LYS A 94 -0.74 -3.82 -5.31
CA LYS A 94 -0.63 -5.11 -6.02
C LYS A 94 -1.99 -5.60 -6.56
N GLN A 95 -3.07 -5.33 -5.85
CA GLN A 95 -4.43 -5.72 -6.23
C GLN A 95 -5.09 -4.74 -7.21
N GLY A 96 -4.66 -3.47 -7.19
CA GLY A 96 -5.10 -2.41 -8.10
C GLY A 96 -3.91 -1.68 -8.73
N PRO A 97 -3.18 -2.32 -9.68
CA PRO A 97 -1.91 -1.80 -10.18
C PRO A 97 -2.05 -0.70 -11.23
N THR A 98 -3.27 -0.33 -11.59
CA THR A 98 -3.54 0.60 -12.69
C THR A 98 -4.35 1.79 -12.19
N ALA A 99 -3.88 3.00 -12.52
CA ALA A 99 -4.56 4.26 -12.27
C ALA A 99 -4.78 5.02 -13.58
N LYS A 100 -5.85 5.82 -13.62
CA LYS A 100 -6.23 6.60 -14.81
C LYS A 100 -6.48 8.05 -14.46
N LEU A 101 -5.94 8.96 -15.27
CA LEU A 101 -6.19 10.39 -15.23
C LEU A 101 -6.98 10.80 -16.47
N VAL A 102 -8.07 11.54 -16.29
CA VAL A 102 -8.88 12.08 -17.37
C VAL A 102 -8.97 13.60 -17.21
N CYS A 103 -8.45 14.32 -18.20
CA CYS A 103 -8.56 15.76 -18.34
C CYS A 103 -9.61 16.06 -19.41
N SER A 104 -10.86 16.29 -19.00
CA SER A 104 -11.99 16.54 -19.92
C SER A 104 -12.16 18.03 -20.20
N GLY A 105 -12.63 18.37 -21.40
CA GLY A 105 -12.85 19.75 -21.83
C GLY A 105 -11.76 20.28 -22.76
N ASP A 106 -12.15 21.20 -23.64
CA ASP A 106 -11.27 21.69 -24.72
C ASP A 106 -10.01 22.36 -24.18
N GLY A 107 -8.86 21.93 -24.69
CA GLY A 107 -7.55 22.39 -24.23
C GLY A 107 -7.18 21.96 -22.80
N ASN A 108 -7.89 21.03 -22.17
CA ASN A 108 -7.51 20.53 -20.85
C ASN A 108 -6.42 19.44 -20.99
N ALA A 109 -5.20 19.75 -20.54
CA ALA A 109 -4.03 18.91 -20.73
C ALA A 109 -3.45 18.42 -19.40
N ALA A 110 -2.77 17.28 -19.41
CA ALA A 110 -2.13 16.76 -18.21
C ALA A 110 -0.91 17.61 -17.77
N ALA A 111 -0.73 17.70 -16.46
CA ALA A 111 0.33 18.42 -15.79
C ALA A 111 1.04 17.54 -14.74
N PRO A 112 2.38 17.51 -14.66
CA PRO A 112 3.35 18.17 -15.55
C PRO A 112 3.20 17.72 -17.01
N ARG A 113 3.73 18.53 -17.93
CA ARG A 113 3.50 18.34 -19.38
C ARG A 113 3.87 16.92 -19.81
N ASN A 114 2.96 16.26 -20.55
CA ASN A 114 3.09 14.88 -21.04
C ASN A 114 3.28 13.80 -19.96
N LEU A 115 3.23 14.15 -18.67
CA LEU A 115 3.49 13.24 -17.54
C LEU A 115 4.81 12.44 -17.65
N GLU A 116 5.83 13.01 -18.30
CA GLU A 116 7.22 12.49 -18.28
C GLU A 116 7.80 12.57 -16.86
N LYS A 117 7.33 13.54 -16.08
CA LYS A 117 7.62 13.73 -14.66
C LYS A 117 6.34 13.85 -13.86
N VAL A 118 6.47 13.66 -12.56
CA VAL A 118 5.42 13.83 -11.55
C VAL A 118 5.89 14.80 -10.47
N CYS A 119 4.96 15.25 -9.64
CA CYS A 119 5.25 16.19 -8.56
C CYS A 119 5.43 15.47 -7.23
N GLU A 120 6.66 15.47 -6.73
CA GLU A 120 7.02 15.00 -5.40
C GLU A 120 6.87 16.15 -4.40
N PRO A 121 5.99 16.03 -3.38
CA PRO A 121 5.89 17.05 -2.32
C PRO A 121 7.23 17.25 -1.62
N SER A 122 7.63 18.51 -1.40
CA SER A 122 8.93 18.84 -0.78
C SER A 122 8.91 20.20 -0.11
N GLU A 123 9.46 20.32 1.11
CA GLU A 123 9.50 21.57 1.89
C GLU A 123 10.31 22.72 1.26
N SER A 124 11.16 22.42 0.29
CA SER A 124 11.99 23.38 -0.44
C SER A 124 11.73 23.37 -1.95
N GLY A 125 10.72 22.62 -2.42
CA GLY A 125 10.44 22.46 -3.84
C GLY A 125 9.90 23.75 -4.48
N SER A 126 10.32 24.01 -5.72
CA SER A 126 9.93 25.19 -6.51
C SER A 126 9.46 24.83 -7.93
N GLY A 127 8.96 23.61 -8.13
CA GLY A 127 8.47 23.12 -9.42
C GLY A 127 7.28 23.92 -9.92
N GLU A 128 7.50 24.83 -10.87
CA GLU A 128 6.46 25.68 -11.46
C GLU A 128 5.32 24.87 -12.10
N ASN A 129 5.63 23.71 -12.70
CA ASN A 129 4.63 22.81 -13.29
C ASN A 129 3.83 22.02 -12.25
N CYS A 130 4.25 22.08 -10.98
CA CYS A 130 3.59 21.44 -9.84
C CYS A 130 2.66 22.39 -9.07
N LYS A 131 2.50 23.62 -9.55
CA LYS A 131 1.51 24.57 -9.05
C LYS A 131 0.13 24.20 -9.59
N LEU A 132 -0.56 23.32 -8.86
CA LEU A 132 -1.86 22.74 -9.22
C LEU A 132 -2.85 22.85 -8.06
N GLY A 133 -4.12 23.13 -8.38
CA GLY A 133 -5.22 23.26 -7.43
C GLY A 133 -5.33 24.66 -6.79
N GLU A 134 -6.23 24.81 -5.84
CA GLU A 134 -6.53 26.12 -5.21
C GLU A 134 -5.34 26.67 -4.41
N ASP A 135 -4.50 25.79 -3.87
CA ASP A 135 -3.28 26.11 -3.11
C ASP A 135 -2.01 26.11 -3.98
N SER A 136 -2.14 26.41 -5.28
CA SER A 136 -1.03 26.31 -6.23
C SER A 136 0.17 27.19 -5.88
N GLU A 137 -0.05 28.34 -5.24
CA GLU A 137 1.01 29.28 -4.86
C GLU A 137 1.79 28.87 -3.61
N SER A 138 1.17 28.08 -2.73
CA SER A 138 1.81 27.54 -1.51
C SER A 138 2.32 26.12 -1.70
N THR A 139 1.98 25.46 -2.80
CA THR A 139 2.42 24.10 -3.12
C THR A 139 3.92 24.08 -3.37
N LYS A 140 4.65 23.42 -2.47
CA LYS A 140 6.08 23.17 -2.61
C LYS A 140 6.31 21.73 -3.07
N ALA A 141 6.86 21.57 -4.26
CA ALA A 141 7.08 20.27 -4.87
C ALA A 141 8.21 20.32 -5.90
N ASN A 142 8.82 19.16 -6.16
CA ASN A 142 9.84 18.97 -7.19
C ASN A 142 9.28 18.12 -8.34
N GLU A 143 9.70 18.41 -9.56
CA GLU A 143 9.43 17.54 -10.71
C GLU A 143 10.46 16.41 -10.79
N VAL A 144 10.00 15.17 -10.63
CA VAL A 144 10.84 13.97 -10.63
C VAL A 144 10.28 12.91 -11.58
N THR A 145 11.12 12.00 -12.07
CA THR A 145 10.63 10.84 -12.83
C THR A 145 10.07 9.80 -11.85
N LEU A 146 9.09 9.01 -12.30
CA LEU A 146 8.54 7.92 -11.48
C LEU A 146 9.60 6.87 -11.13
N GLN A 147 10.52 6.58 -12.05
CA GLN A 147 11.63 5.67 -11.79
C GLN A 147 12.48 6.12 -10.60
N THR A 148 12.86 7.40 -10.56
CA THR A 148 13.66 7.97 -9.46
C THR A 148 12.87 8.02 -8.17
N LEU A 149 11.60 8.47 -8.24
CA LEU A 149 10.72 8.59 -7.08
C LEU A 149 10.46 7.24 -6.40
N LEU A 150 10.08 6.22 -7.18
CA LEU A 150 9.80 4.88 -6.68
C LEU A 150 11.07 4.07 -6.39
N ARG A 151 12.25 4.60 -6.77
CA ARG A 151 13.57 3.96 -6.63
C ARG A 151 13.63 2.57 -7.27
N VAL A 152 13.07 2.46 -8.47
CA VAL A 152 13.02 1.20 -9.24
C VAL A 152 13.93 1.25 -10.46
N ASN A 153 14.26 0.09 -11.01
CA ASN A 153 15.14 -0.01 -12.18
C ASN A 153 14.39 0.12 -13.51
N ASN A 154 13.09 -0.17 -13.52
CA ASN A 154 12.28 -0.14 -14.73
C ASN A 154 11.88 1.30 -15.10
N ALA A 155 11.75 1.55 -16.40
CA ALA A 155 11.20 2.81 -16.91
C ALA A 155 9.68 2.85 -16.71
N VAL A 156 9.24 3.36 -15.55
CA VAL A 156 7.83 3.55 -15.20
C VAL A 156 7.37 4.93 -15.67
N GLN A 157 6.29 4.99 -16.47
CA GLN A 157 5.75 6.24 -17.02
C GLN A 157 4.24 6.15 -17.24
N TRP A 158 3.56 7.30 -17.18
CA TRP A 158 2.19 7.44 -17.66
C TRP A 158 2.15 7.29 -19.18
N LYS A 159 1.11 6.64 -19.69
CA LYS A 159 0.89 6.44 -21.12
C LYS A 159 -0.38 7.14 -21.56
N LYS A 160 -0.29 7.93 -22.63
CA LYS A 160 -1.46 8.61 -23.21
C LYS A 160 -2.39 7.58 -23.83
N VAL A 161 -3.67 7.64 -23.47
CA VAL A 161 -4.73 6.83 -24.08
C VAL A 161 -5.04 7.41 -25.45
N GLN A 162 -5.09 6.56 -26.48
CA GLN A 162 -5.36 7.02 -27.83
C GLN A 162 -6.86 7.35 -28.00
N PRO A 163 -7.20 8.43 -28.73
CA PRO A 163 -8.60 8.85 -28.93
C PRO A 163 -9.49 7.78 -29.60
N ALA A 164 -8.90 6.85 -30.34
CA ALA A 164 -9.62 5.77 -31.02
C ALA A 164 -10.14 4.69 -30.05
N THR A 165 -9.53 4.55 -28.87
CA THR A 165 -9.89 3.52 -27.88
C THR A 165 -10.90 3.99 -26.85
N GLU A 166 -10.97 5.29 -26.57
CA GLU A 166 -11.93 5.87 -25.61
C GLU A 166 -12.32 7.29 -26.02
N ARG A 167 -13.63 7.59 -26.03
CA ARG A 167 -14.14 8.94 -26.30
C ARG A 167 -13.96 9.82 -25.06
N VAL A 168 -12.81 10.46 -24.93
CA VAL A 168 -12.63 11.59 -24.01
C VAL A 168 -13.25 12.82 -24.66
N ALA A 169 -14.15 13.51 -23.95
CA ALA A 169 -14.77 14.73 -24.45
C ALA A 169 -13.71 15.84 -24.64
N ASN A 170 -13.19 15.97 -25.86
CA ASN A 170 -12.27 17.02 -26.33
C ASN A 170 -11.06 17.31 -25.41
N GLY A 171 -10.50 16.29 -24.76
CA GLY A 171 -9.38 16.44 -23.82
C GLY A 171 -8.38 15.28 -23.87
N GLU A 172 -7.66 15.03 -22.78
CA GLU A 172 -6.65 13.98 -22.69
C GLU A 172 -7.00 12.90 -21.64
N ALA A 173 -6.58 11.67 -21.88
CA ALA A 173 -6.57 10.63 -20.86
C ALA A 173 -5.23 9.91 -20.83
N TRP A 174 -4.84 9.49 -19.62
CA TRP A 174 -3.56 8.88 -19.31
C TRP A 174 -3.73 7.71 -18.36
N THR A 175 -2.89 6.69 -18.52
CA THR A 175 -2.89 5.49 -17.68
C THR A 175 -1.50 5.19 -17.15
N LEU A 176 -1.40 4.89 -15.87
CA LEU A 176 -0.21 4.36 -15.23
C LEU A 176 -0.50 2.93 -14.79
N THR A 177 0.34 1.98 -15.19
CA THR A 177 0.26 0.59 -14.76
C THR A 177 1.61 0.17 -14.20
N LEU A 178 1.60 -0.35 -12.98
CA LEU A 178 2.78 -0.88 -12.30
C LEU A 178 2.82 -2.40 -12.42
N THR A 179 4.00 -2.96 -12.64
CA THR A 179 4.27 -4.38 -12.46
C THR A 179 4.73 -4.66 -11.02
N GLU A 180 4.81 -5.92 -10.64
CA GLU A 180 5.24 -6.31 -9.28
C GLU A 180 6.63 -5.74 -8.92
N ALA A 181 7.53 -5.64 -9.90
CA ALA A 181 8.87 -5.08 -9.71
C ALA A 181 8.88 -3.54 -9.59
N ASP A 182 7.77 -2.86 -9.89
CA ASP A 182 7.66 -1.40 -9.89
C ASP A 182 7.14 -0.82 -8.57
N PHE A 183 6.59 -1.65 -7.68
CA PHE A 183 6.12 -1.19 -6.37
C PHE A 183 7.29 -0.81 -5.47
N PRO A 184 7.28 0.36 -4.81
CA PRO A 184 8.41 0.82 -4.01
C PRO A 184 8.60 -0.01 -2.74
N LEU A 185 9.74 0.18 -2.06
CA LEU A 185 9.98 -0.39 -0.73
C LEU A 185 9.29 0.40 0.38
N THR A 186 8.89 1.63 0.14
CA THR A 186 8.17 2.51 1.09
C THR A 186 6.96 3.10 0.40
N ASP A 187 5.90 3.34 1.16
CA ASP A 187 4.72 4.02 0.64
C ASP A 187 5.12 5.39 0.07
N THR A 188 4.74 5.64 -1.18
CA THR A 188 5.29 6.78 -1.93
C THR A 188 4.16 7.65 -2.48
N PRO A 189 3.95 8.85 -1.90
CA PRO A 189 2.98 9.81 -2.42
C PRO A 189 3.59 10.69 -3.52
N PHE A 190 2.78 11.05 -4.51
CA PHE A 190 3.04 12.14 -5.44
C PHE A 190 1.73 12.75 -5.91
N PHE A 191 1.80 13.74 -6.78
CA PHE A 191 0.61 14.22 -7.46
C PHE A 191 0.90 14.58 -8.92
N VAL A 192 -0.18 14.59 -9.68
CA VAL A 192 -0.27 15.08 -11.05
C VAL A 192 -1.51 15.95 -11.15
N GLY A 193 -1.92 16.33 -12.35
CA GLY A 193 -3.16 17.05 -12.52
C GLY A 193 -3.50 17.34 -13.95
N CYS A 194 -4.47 18.23 -14.10
CA CYS A 194 -4.83 18.79 -15.38
C CYS A 194 -4.73 20.31 -15.30
N LYS A 195 -4.40 20.97 -16.41
CA LYS A 195 -4.37 22.43 -16.54
C LYS A 195 -4.76 22.82 -17.96
N LYS A 196 -5.47 23.95 -18.09
CA LYS A 196 -5.74 24.52 -19.42
C LYS A 196 -4.43 24.80 -20.17
N SER A 197 -4.29 24.25 -21.37
CA SER A 197 -3.16 24.49 -22.26
C SER A 197 -3.16 25.96 -22.70
N GLN A 198 -2.08 26.67 -22.44
CA GLN A 198 -1.96 28.08 -22.83
C GLN A 198 -1.73 28.20 -24.34
N THR A 199 -2.64 28.90 -25.04
CA THR A 199 -2.28 29.63 -26.27
C THR A 199 -1.63 30.96 -25.90
N ARG A 200 -0.72 31.49 -26.74
CA ARG A 200 0.30 32.54 -26.46
C ARG A 200 -0.15 33.87 -25.81
N GLN A 201 -1.40 34.06 -25.40
CA GLN A 201 -1.94 35.32 -24.90
C GLN A 201 -2.79 35.25 -23.62
N GLU A 202 -2.95 34.09 -22.97
CA GLU A 202 -3.74 34.01 -21.72
C GLU A 202 -2.85 33.79 -20.49
N LYS A 203 -2.88 34.73 -19.53
CA LYS A 203 -2.38 34.50 -18.18
C LYS A 203 -3.35 33.55 -17.48
N SER A 204 -2.91 32.32 -17.24
CA SER A 204 -3.66 31.31 -16.49
C SER A 204 -3.85 31.78 -15.04
N GLY A 205 -5.10 31.74 -14.57
CA GLY A 205 -5.45 31.95 -13.17
C GLY A 205 -5.30 30.67 -12.36
N THR A 206 -5.21 30.78 -11.04
CA THR A 206 -5.11 29.63 -10.10
C THR A 206 -6.32 28.68 -10.15
N LYS A 207 -7.46 29.13 -10.70
CA LYS A 207 -8.70 28.35 -10.87
C LYS A 207 -8.74 27.45 -12.11
N ASP A 208 -7.67 27.46 -12.93
CA ASP A 208 -7.57 26.71 -14.19
C ASP A 208 -6.82 25.38 -14.05
N SER A 209 -6.75 24.82 -12.84
CA SER A 209 -6.01 23.58 -12.59
C SER A 209 -6.67 22.68 -11.55
N CYS A 210 -6.40 21.38 -11.64
CA CYS A 210 -6.94 20.32 -10.79
C CYS A 210 -5.77 19.47 -10.34
N LYS A 211 -5.60 19.34 -9.03
CA LYS A 211 -4.57 18.51 -8.42
C LYS A 211 -5.14 17.12 -8.16
N VAL A 212 -4.42 16.09 -8.58
CA VAL A 212 -4.77 14.68 -8.37
C VAL A 212 -3.69 14.04 -7.52
N PRO A 213 -3.96 13.82 -6.21
CA PRO A 213 -3.08 13.04 -5.36
C PRO A 213 -3.01 11.58 -5.81
N VAL A 214 -1.81 11.01 -5.78
CA VAL A 214 -1.55 9.62 -6.10
C VAL A 214 -0.70 9.01 -4.99
N HIS A 215 -1.13 7.85 -4.52
CA HIS A 215 -0.43 7.06 -3.53
C HIS A 215 -0.04 5.71 -4.13
N VAL A 216 1.23 5.36 -4.04
CA VAL A 216 1.71 4.00 -4.39
C VAL A 216 2.02 3.28 -3.10
N GLU A 217 1.25 2.24 -2.81
CA GLU A 217 1.53 1.35 -1.67
C GLU A 217 2.85 0.61 -1.91
N ALA A 218 3.65 0.47 -0.86
CA ALA A 218 4.83 -0.36 -0.89
C ALA A 218 4.47 -1.82 -1.15
N ARG A 219 5.40 -2.56 -1.75
CA ARG A 219 5.26 -4.02 -1.85
C ARG A 219 5.24 -4.67 -0.46
N ALA A 220 4.68 -5.87 -0.37
CA ALA A 220 4.85 -6.73 0.80
C ALA A 220 6.30 -7.21 0.89
N SER A 221 6.82 -7.34 2.11
CA SER A 221 8.07 -8.08 2.33
C SER A 221 7.84 -9.54 1.98
N ALA A 222 8.75 -10.12 1.21
CA ALA A 222 8.56 -11.46 0.66
C ALA A 222 9.88 -12.21 0.55
N GLU A 223 9.79 -13.52 0.66
CA GLU A 223 10.87 -14.47 0.37
C GLU A 223 10.65 -15.06 -1.03
N ILE A 224 11.71 -15.06 -1.83
CA ILE A 224 11.77 -15.76 -3.11
C ILE A 224 13.16 -16.38 -3.24
N ASN A 225 13.22 -17.71 -3.38
CA ASN A 225 14.48 -18.46 -3.56
C ASN A 225 15.52 -18.17 -2.46
N ASN A 226 15.08 -18.19 -1.20
CA ASN A 226 15.84 -17.90 0.02
C ASN A 226 16.40 -16.47 0.07
N ILE A 227 15.89 -15.56 -0.76
CA ILE A 227 16.19 -14.13 -0.71
C ILE A 227 14.94 -13.42 -0.19
N VAL A 228 15.03 -12.90 1.02
CA VAL A 228 14.02 -12.03 1.61
C VAL A 228 14.27 -10.61 1.16
N THR A 229 13.31 -10.01 0.47
CA THR A 229 13.33 -8.57 0.16
C THR A 229 12.39 -7.85 1.10
N CYS A 230 12.95 -7.00 1.95
CA CYS A 230 12.18 -6.24 2.92
C CYS A 230 11.66 -4.92 2.33
N ALA A 231 10.42 -4.59 2.69
CA ALA A 231 9.75 -3.33 2.45
C ALA A 231 9.17 -2.79 3.77
N TYR A 232 8.69 -1.55 3.77
CA TYR A 232 8.48 -0.74 4.97
C TYR A 232 7.23 0.13 4.92
N GLY A 233 6.36 -0.06 3.93
CA GLY A 233 5.06 0.61 3.90
C GLY A 233 4.15 0.15 5.03
N GLN A 234 3.06 0.86 5.21
CA GLN A 234 2.08 0.62 6.29
C GLN A 234 1.57 -0.82 6.30
N LYS A 235 1.44 -1.43 5.10
CA LYS A 235 0.93 -2.79 4.90
C LYS A 235 2.01 -3.80 4.48
N SER A 236 3.29 -3.41 4.48
CA SER A 236 4.36 -4.28 3.97
C SER A 236 4.65 -5.49 4.86
N ASN A 237 4.42 -5.38 6.17
CA ASN A 237 4.84 -6.36 7.16
C ASN A 237 3.69 -6.76 8.11
N GLU A 238 2.51 -7.06 7.58
CA GLU A 238 1.38 -7.56 8.38
C GLU A 238 1.71 -8.88 9.10
N LYS A 239 2.68 -9.63 8.57
CA LYS A 239 3.20 -10.87 9.16
C LYS A 239 4.72 -10.92 8.98
N ALA A 240 5.40 -11.55 9.93
CA ALA A 240 6.81 -11.88 9.77
C ALA A 240 7.02 -12.85 8.61
N VAL A 241 8.08 -12.62 7.84
CA VAL A 241 8.52 -13.51 6.76
C VAL A 241 9.15 -14.75 7.42
N GLN A 242 8.73 -15.94 7.00
CA GLN A 242 9.27 -17.19 7.50
C GLN A 242 10.21 -17.81 6.49
N VAL A 243 11.39 -18.24 6.94
CA VAL A 243 12.39 -18.92 6.11
C VAL A 243 12.82 -20.19 6.82
N GLU A 244 12.95 -21.29 6.09
CA GLU A 244 13.48 -22.55 6.59
C GLU A 244 14.86 -22.81 5.99
N LEU A 245 15.83 -23.15 6.83
CA LEU A 245 17.15 -23.61 6.42
C LEU A 245 17.27 -25.11 6.71
N THR A 246 17.65 -25.85 5.67
CA THR A 246 17.86 -27.31 5.68
C THR A 246 19.24 -27.64 5.13
N ALA A 247 19.65 -28.91 5.22
CA ALA A 247 20.91 -29.36 4.62
C ALA A 247 20.98 -29.11 3.10
N ASP A 248 19.84 -29.09 2.40
CA ASP A 248 19.75 -28.80 0.96
C ASP A 248 19.58 -27.30 0.68
N GLN A 249 19.01 -26.54 1.62
CA GLN A 249 18.79 -25.09 1.55
C GLN A 249 19.50 -24.39 2.70
N ARG A 250 20.81 -24.22 2.55
CA ARG A 250 21.72 -23.85 3.66
C ARG A 250 21.94 -22.36 3.85
N SER A 251 21.34 -21.53 3.01
CA SER A 251 21.58 -20.09 2.99
C SER A 251 20.30 -19.30 2.95
N VAL A 252 20.30 -18.13 3.60
CA VAL A 252 19.27 -17.10 3.47
C VAL A 252 19.95 -15.75 3.32
N THR A 253 19.42 -14.92 2.42
CA THR A 253 19.82 -13.51 2.28
C THR A 253 18.65 -12.62 2.65
N ILE A 254 18.86 -11.69 3.56
CA ILE A 254 17.90 -10.64 3.93
C ILE A 254 18.39 -9.34 3.31
N ASN A 255 17.64 -8.79 2.36
CA ASN A 255 17.95 -7.56 1.66
C ASN A 255 17.11 -6.41 2.22
N CYS A 256 17.76 -5.46 2.88
CA CYS A 256 17.10 -4.30 3.46
C CYS A 256 16.92 -3.14 2.45
N GLY A 257 17.61 -3.17 1.32
CA GLY A 257 17.61 -2.11 0.33
C GLY A 257 18.15 -0.77 0.87
N SER A 258 18.05 0.29 0.06
CA SER A 258 18.64 1.61 0.36
C SER A 258 17.89 2.42 1.42
N VAL A 259 16.70 1.96 1.84
CA VAL A 259 15.82 2.63 2.81
C VAL A 259 15.69 1.86 4.12
N GLY A 260 16.46 0.78 4.28
CA GLY A 260 16.46 -0.04 5.47
C GLY A 260 17.86 -0.27 6.02
N SER A 261 17.92 -0.71 7.25
CA SER A 261 19.14 -1.16 7.91
C SER A 261 18.92 -2.51 8.58
N PRO A 262 19.92 -3.40 8.60
CA PRO A 262 19.79 -4.69 9.24
C PRO A 262 19.51 -4.58 10.74
N MET A 263 18.79 -5.57 11.25
CA MET A 263 18.54 -5.79 12.67
C MET A 263 18.92 -7.23 13.05
N PRO A 264 19.68 -7.45 14.14
CA PRO A 264 20.25 -6.43 15.05
C PRO A 264 21.34 -5.57 14.38
N ALA A 265 21.79 -4.52 15.08
CA ALA A 265 22.79 -3.58 14.54
C ALA A 265 24.13 -4.24 14.20
N ASP A 266 24.50 -5.31 14.91
CA ASP A 266 25.58 -6.22 14.51
C ASP A 266 24.99 -7.57 14.09
N PRO A 267 24.51 -7.70 12.84
CA PRO A 267 23.92 -8.94 12.37
C PRO A 267 24.96 -10.03 12.11
N THR A 268 26.26 -9.69 12.12
CA THR A 268 27.36 -10.62 11.80
C THR A 268 27.69 -11.57 12.94
N THR A 269 27.43 -11.14 14.18
CA THR A 269 27.68 -11.95 15.37
C THR A 269 26.40 -12.21 16.18
N GLN A 270 25.34 -11.43 15.94
CA GLN A 270 24.13 -11.47 16.74
C GLN A 270 22.85 -11.70 15.93
N TYR A 271 21.84 -12.23 16.62
CA TYR A 271 20.46 -12.35 16.17
C TYR A 271 19.50 -11.83 17.25
N CYS A 272 18.25 -11.58 16.90
CA CYS A 272 17.19 -11.26 17.86
C CYS A 272 16.46 -12.53 18.33
N GLU A 273 16.08 -12.61 19.60
CA GLU A 273 15.24 -13.72 20.06
C GLU A 273 13.86 -13.68 19.37
N PRO A 274 13.34 -14.82 18.89
CA PRO A 274 11.96 -14.88 18.42
C PRO A 274 10.98 -14.54 19.54
N GLY A 275 10.09 -13.57 19.33
CA GLY A 275 9.11 -13.14 20.34
C GLY A 275 9.55 -11.96 21.20
N ASP A 276 10.79 -11.47 21.06
CA ASP A 276 11.13 -10.11 21.49
C ASP A 276 10.16 -9.12 20.84
N ALA A 277 9.84 -8.03 21.56
CA ALA A 277 8.92 -7.00 21.07
C ALA A 277 9.22 -6.62 19.60
N GLU A 278 8.18 -6.34 18.83
CA GLU A 278 8.29 -5.87 17.43
C GLU A 278 8.81 -4.42 17.33
N SER A 279 9.34 -3.89 18.44
CA SER A 279 10.11 -2.66 18.44
C SER A 279 11.25 -2.75 17.43
N GLY A 280 11.59 -1.62 16.80
CA GLY A 280 12.69 -1.52 15.82
C GLY A 280 14.08 -1.70 16.41
N THR A 281 14.20 -2.31 17.58
CA THR A 281 15.44 -2.74 18.23
C THR A 281 15.17 -4.01 19.03
N CYS A 282 16.20 -4.84 19.13
CA CYS A 282 16.22 -6.03 20.00
C CYS A 282 17.56 -6.08 20.75
N LYS A 283 17.60 -6.82 21.85
CA LYS A 283 18.86 -7.15 22.52
C LYS A 283 19.49 -8.33 21.78
N GLY A 284 20.54 -8.08 21.01
CA GLY A 284 21.22 -9.13 20.25
C GLY A 284 21.72 -10.26 21.15
N LYS A 285 21.47 -11.51 20.72
CA LYS A 285 22.01 -12.76 21.27
C LYS A 285 23.04 -13.34 20.31
N ASN A 286 23.97 -14.15 20.80
CA ASN A 286 25.06 -14.64 19.96
C ASN A 286 24.63 -15.91 19.22
N TYR A 287 24.94 -16.03 17.93
CA TYR A 287 24.57 -17.23 17.15
C TYR A 287 25.05 -18.54 17.78
N VAL A 288 26.19 -18.54 18.49
CA VAL A 288 26.73 -19.72 19.20
C VAL A 288 25.75 -20.32 20.22
N ASP A 289 24.78 -19.54 20.71
CA ASP A 289 23.78 -19.99 21.68
C ASP A 289 22.79 -21.00 21.06
N VAL A 290 22.58 -20.95 19.75
CA VAL A 290 21.63 -21.80 18.98
C VAL A 290 22.30 -22.58 17.85
N LEU A 291 23.47 -22.14 17.40
CA LEU A 291 24.32 -22.80 16.41
C LEU A 291 25.69 -23.05 17.05
N PRO A 292 25.88 -24.16 17.78
CA PRO A 292 27.08 -24.37 18.61
C PRO A 292 28.41 -24.34 17.85
N LYS A 293 28.40 -24.64 16.55
CA LYS A 293 29.58 -24.62 15.67
C LYS A 293 29.75 -23.30 14.91
N PHE A 294 28.94 -22.30 15.22
CA PHE A 294 28.93 -21.04 14.50
C PHE A 294 30.31 -20.38 14.41
N GLU A 295 30.63 -19.90 13.22
CA GLU A 295 31.76 -19.02 12.98
C GLU A 295 31.26 -17.72 12.34
N ALA A 296 31.88 -16.58 12.69
CA ALA A 296 31.51 -15.29 12.12
C ALA A 296 31.60 -15.25 10.58
N SER A 297 32.42 -16.13 9.98
CA SER A 297 32.55 -16.29 8.52
C SER A 297 31.26 -16.76 7.83
N TRP A 298 30.31 -17.32 8.58
CA TRP A 298 29.02 -17.80 8.07
C TRP A 298 28.06 -16.67 7.74
N VAL A 299 28.29 -15.48 8.30
CA VAL A 299 27.45 -14.31 8.05
C VAL A 299 28.23 -13.26 7.27
N LYS A 300 27.68 -12.86 6.12
CA LYS A 300 28.20 -11.77 5.31
C LYS A 300 27.24 -10.59 5.38
N HIS A 301 27.79 -9.40 5.64
CA HIS A 301 27.07 -8.14 5.56
C HIS A 301 27.59 -7.34 4.36
N ASP A 302 26.71 -7.06 3.40
CA ASP A 302 26.99 -6.18 2.28
C ASP A 302 26.51 -4.77 2.61
N GLY A 303 27.47 -3.86 2.80
CA GLY A 303 27.19 -2.46 3.13
C GLY A 303 26.57 -1.65 1.99
N GLN A 304 26.65 -2.08 0.72
CA GLN A 304 26.04 -1.36 -0.40
C GLN A 304 24.54 -1.61 -0.50
N THR A 305 24.12 -2.87 -0.33
CA THR A 305 22.71 -3.28 -0.41
C THR A 305 22.06 -3.38 0.98
N HIS A 306 22.83 -3.14 2.04
CA HIS A 306 22.42 -3.38 3.42
C HIS A 306 21.88 -4.81 3.61
N SER A 307 22.48 -5.78 2.90
CA SER A 307 22.04 -7.17 2.91
C SER A 307 22.84 -8.01 3.90
N VAL A 308 22.17 -8.93 4.57
CA VAL A 308 22.79 -9.93 5.45
C VAL A 308 22.56 -11.31 4.87
N THR A 309 23.62 -12.08 4.67
CA THR A 309 23.53 -13.47 4.21
C THR A 309 24.09 -14.39 5.28
N LEU A 310 23.26 -15.29 5.80
CA LEU A 310 23.67 -16.39 6.67
C LEU A 310 23.79 -17.66 5.82
N THR A 311 24.95 -18.31 5.86
CA THR A 311 25.21 -19.59 5.18
C THR A 311 25.77 -20.59 6.18
N ILE A 312 25.04 -21.69 6.40
CA ILE A 312 25.41 -22.73 7.36
C ILE A 312 26.13 -23.87 6.61
N PRO A 313 27.38 -24.23 6.98
CA PRO A 313 28.04 -25.42 6.45
C PRO A 313 27.26 -26.70 6.71
N GLU A 314 27.53 -27.76 5.95
CA GLU A 314 26.81 -29.04 6.06
C GLU A 314 26.82 -29.64 7.48
N ASP A 315 27.98 -29.57 8.14
CA ASP A 315 28.14 -30.07 9.49
C ASP A 315 27.81 -29.02 10.57
N GLY A 316 27.40 -27.82 10.17
CA GLY A 316 27.13 -26.68 11.04
C GLY A 316 25.70 -26.63 11.60
N PHE A 317 24.81 -27.51 11.13
CA PHE A 317 23.43 -27.57 11.59
C PHE A 317 23.32 -28.04 13.06
N PRO A 318 22.35 -27.51 13.82
CA PRO A 318 22.12 -27.88 15.22
C PRO A 318 21.53 -29.29 15.34
N SER A 319 21.56 -29.85 16.56
CA SER A 319 20.97 -31.16 16.87
C SER A 319 19.45 -31.11 17.10
N LYS A 320 18.88 -29.91 17.22
CA LYS A 320 17.44 -29.65 17.37
C LYS A 320 17.05 -28.49 16.46
N ASP A 321 15.78 -28.42 16.12
CA ASP A 321 15.24 -27.28 15.37
C ASP A 321 15.38 -26.01 16.23
N GLU A 322 15.99 -24.97 15.65
CA GLU A 322 16.24 -23.69 16.30
C GLU A 322 15.59 -22.56 15.52
N LYS A 323 15.27 -21.46 16.21
CA LYS A 323 14.69 -20.27 15.58
C LYS A 323 15.47 -19.03 15.96
N ILE A 324 15.76 -18.21 14.97
CA ILE A 324 16.36 -16.90 15.13
C ILE A 324 15.51 -15.85 14.42
N ARG A 325 15.57 -14.61 14.91
CA ARG A 325 14.97 -13.48 14.21
C ARG A 325 16.05 -12.55 13.68
N LEU A 326 16.00 -12.32 12.38
CA LEU A 326 16.72 -11.26 11.69
C LEU A 326 15.69 -10.29 11.11
N GLY A 327 16.15 -9.20 10.51
CA GLY A 327 15.22 -8.30 9.87
C GLY A 327 15.85 -7.02 9.40
N CYS A 328 14.98 -6.09 9.04
CA CYS A 328 15.34 -4.76 8.60
C CYS A 328 14.43 -3.74 9.27
N VAL A 329 15.03 -2.63 9.68
CA VAL A 329 14.31 -1.48 10.21
C VAL A 329 14.41 -0.32 9.21
N PRO A 330 13.35 0.47 9.02
CA PRO A 330 13.40 1.64 8.16
C PRO A 330 14.51 2.57 8.64
N THR A 331 15.40 2.99 7.73
CA THR A 331 16.27 4.11 8.06
C THR A 331 15.38 5.35 8.19
N LYS A 332 15.65 6.20 9.19
CA LYS A 332 15.01 7.52 9.24
C LYS A 332 15.46 8.26 7.99
N SER A 333 14.67 8.16 6.91
CA SER A 333 14.77 9.07 5.78
C SER A 333 14.61 10.46 6.40
N GLY A 334 15.57 11.35 6.13
CA GLY A 334 15.54 12.70 6.68
C GLY A 334 14.14 13.28 6.50
N LYS A 335 13.58 13.83 7.59
CA LYS A 335 12.22 14.38 7.66
C LYS A 335 11.83 15.10 6.35
N THR A 336 11.15 14.41 5.45
CA THR A 336 10.08 15.03 4.68
C THR A 336 8.90 15.04 5.63
N THR A 337 8.93 15.98 6.57
CA THR A 337 7.72 16.34 7.30
C THR A 337 6.80 16.89 6.22
N TYR A 338 5.84 16.09 5.76
CA TYR A 338 4.75 16.62 4.98
C TYR A 338 4.06 17.67 5.86
N PRO A 339 3.68 18.84 5.35
CA PRO A 339 2.95 19.81 6.14
C PRO A 339 1.74 19.10 6.76
N GLU A 340 1.64 19.22 8.09
CA GLU A 340 0.58 18.66 8.91
C GLU A 340 -0.76 19.25 8.48
N THR A 341 -1.34 18.68 7.44
CA THR A 341 -2.73 18.87 7.06
C THR A 341 -2.97 17.88 5.94
N SER A 342 -3.72 16.83 6.29
CA SER A 342 -4.44 15.91 5.43
C SER A 342 -3.94 14.47 5.39
N ASP A 343 -4.90 13.54 5.39
CA ASP A 343 -4.80 12.14 5.81
C ASP A 343 -3.51 11.39 5.40
N GLU A 344 -2.98 10.68 6.40
CA GLU A 344 -1.58 10.33 6.60
C GLU A 344 -1.09 9.16 5.71
N PHE A 345 -1.05 9.36 4.40
CA PHE A 345 -0.42 8.42 3.48
C PHE A 345 1.11 8.48 3.58
N GLY A 346 1.73 7.40 4.08
CA GLY A 346 3.19 7.20 4.06
C GLY A 346 3.98 7.65 5.30
N VAL A 347 3.33 7.93 6.43
CA VAL A 347 4.04 8.30 7.69
C VAL A 347 4.25 7.10 8.61
N THR A 348 3.38 6.09 8.55
CA THR A 348 3.54 4.86 9.34
C THR A 348 4.42 3.88 8.58
N THR A 349 5.66 3.72 9.03
CA THR A 349 6.57 2.67 8.52
C THR A 349 6.50 1.42 9.39
N THR A 350 6.74 0.26 8.78
CA THR A 350 6.73 -1.02 9.48
C THR A 350 8.11 -1.69 9.42
N ASN A 351 8.46 -2.42 10.48
CA ASN A 351 9.71 -3.19 10.51
C ASN A 351 9.51 -4.52 9.76
N CYS A 352 10.53 -4.94 9.03
CA CYS A 352 10.56 -6.25 8.40
C CYS A 352 11.16 -7.27 9.36
N HIS A 353 10.34 -8.21 9.84
CA HIS A 353 10.78 -9.30 10.69
C HIS A 353 10.92 -10.58 9.88
N VAL A 354 12.06 -11.25 10.01
CA VAL A 354 12.38 -12.50 9.33
C VAL A 354 12.66 -13.56 10.38
N ILE A 355 11.79 -14.54 10.49
CA ILE A 355 11.96 -15.70 11.35
C ILE A 355 12.64 -16.79 10.54
N VAL A 356 13.90 -17.06 10.86
CA VAL A 356 14.68 -18.14 10.24
C VAL A 356 14.60 -19.35 11.16
N THR A 357 14.05 -20.44 10.64
CA THR A 357 14.02 -21.74 11.31
C THR A 357 15.15 -22.59 10.75
N VAL A 358 16.11 -22.96 11.60
CA VAL A 358 17.22 -23.84 11.24
C VAL A 358 16.86 -25.26 11.67
N LYS A 359 16.74 -26.18 10.72
CA LYS A 359 16.32 -27.55 10.98
C LYS A 359 17.47 -28.39 11.54
N ALA A 360 17.15 -29.37 12.39
CA ALA A 360 18.14 -30.29 12.93
C ALA A 360 18.83 -31.12 11.83
N THR A 361 20.10 -31.51 12.05
CA THR A 361 20.89 -32.34 11.11
C THR A 361 20.19 -33.64 10.70
N SER A 362 19.36 -34.23 11.57
CA SER A 362 18.64 -35.49 11.30
C SER A 362 17.28 -35.29 10.61
N SER A 363 16.86 -34.05 10.33
CA SER A 363 15.58 -33.74 9.69
C SER A 363 15.62 -33.86 8.16
N ALA A 364 16.80 -34.11 7.56
CA ALA A 364 16.94 -34.52 6.16
C ALA A 364 16.35 -35.93 5.99
N SER A 365 15.03 -36.00 5.80
CA SER A 365 14.32 -37.26 5.65
C SER A 365 14.85 -38.03 4.46
N SER A 366 15.32 -39.23 4.77
CA SER A 366 15.78 -40.25 3.85
C SER A 366 14.67 -40.62 2.87
N ALA A 367 14.71 -40.08 1.65
CA ALA A 367 13.98 -40.64 0.51
C ALA A 367 14.82 -41.74 -0.15
N THR A 368 15.28 -42.72 0.62
CA THR A 368 15.73 -43.99 0.04
C THR A 368 14.48 -44.84 -0.20
N SER A 369 13.96 -44.79 -1.43
CA SER A 369 13.01 -45.79 -1.93
C SER A 369 13.63 -47.17 -1.77
N SER A 370 13.26 -47.87 -0.70
CA SER A 370 13.50 -49.29 -0.55
C SER A 370 12.51 -50.03 -1.45
N LEU A 371 12.91 -50.27 -2.70
CA LEU A 371 12.27 -51.33 -3.48
C LEU A 371 12.55 -52.66 -2.75
N PRO A 372 11.53 -53.45 -2.37
CA PRO A 372 11.79 -54.80 -1.91
C PRO A 372 12.23 -55.62 -3.13
N VAL A 373 13.50 -56.05 -3.12
CA VAL A 373 14.01 -57.08 -4.03
C VAL A 373 13.29 -58.38 -3.66
N ALA A 374 12.21 -58.70 -4.38
CA ALA A 374 11.62 -60.02 -4.33
C ALA A 374 12.60 -61.02 -4.98
N ALA A 375 13.19 -61.88 -4.16
CA ALA A 375 13.97 -63.02 -4.62
C ALA A 375 13.04 -64.00 -5.33
N VAL A 376 13.17 -64.12 -6.65
CA VAL A 376 12.48 -65.16 -7.43
C VAL A 376 13.31 -66.44 -7.29
N ALA A 377 12.92 -67.30 -6.35
CA ALA A 377 13.43 -68.66 -6.27
C ALA A 377 12.62 -69.55 -7.22
N SER A 378 13.31 -70.13 -8.20
CA SER A 378 12.78 -71.11 -9.16
C SER A 378 12.20 -72.34 -8.46
N GLY A 379 10.98 -72.71 -8.83
CA GLY A 379 10.35 -73.97 -8.46
C GLY A 379 9.58 -74.56 -9.63
N ALA A 380 10.23 -75.45 -10.38
CA ALA A 380 9.57 -76.28 -11.38
C ALA A 380 8.72 -77.34 -10.68
N VAL A 381 7.43 -77.41 -11.00
CA VAL A 381 6.61 -78.62 -10.78
C VAL A 381 5.79 -78.88 -12.03
N VAL A 382 6.16 -79.98 -12.69
CA VAL A 382 5.41 -80.66 -13.74
C VAL A 382 4.23 -81.37 -13.08
N VAL A 383 3.00 -81.10 -13.52
CA VAL A 383 1.90 -82.08 -13.42
C VAL A 383 1.11 -82.10 -14.73
N THR A 384 1.12 -83.29 -15.31
CA THR A 384 0.42 -83.80 -16.49
C THR A 384 -1.08 -84.02 -16.26
N GLY A 385 -1.87 -83.75 -17.31
CA GLY A 385 -3.13 -84.42 -17.66
C GLY A 385 -4.37 -84.01 -16.82
N LEU A 386 -5.62 -84.16 -17.29
CA LEU A 386 -6.17 -84.77 -18.49
C LEU A 386 -7.68 -84.39 -18.53
N LEU A 387 -8.18 -84.02 -19.71
CA LEU A 387 -9.51 -84.27 -20.30
C LEU A 387 -10.86 -83.81 -19.68
N ALA A 388 -11.70 -83.41 -20.65
CA ALA A 388 -13.18 -83.46 -20.73
C ALA A 388 -13.97 -82.37 -19.96
N GLY A 389 -14.97 -81.69 -20.53
CA GLY A 389 -15.60 -81.75 -21.84
C GLY A 389 -16.84 -80.85 -21.87
N SER A 390 -17.12 -80.30 -23.05
CA SER A 390 -18.44 -80.03 -23.66
C SER A 390 -19.49 -79.19 -22.91
N LEU A 391 -19.86 -78.04 -23.47
CA LEU A 391 -20.86 -77.95 -24.56
C LEU A 391 -20.61 -76.70 -25.42
#